data_AF-A0A7X9PPQ7-F1
#
_entry.id   AF-A0A7X9PPQ7-F1
#
_cell.length_a   1.000
_cell.length_b   1.000
_cell.length_c   1.000
_cell.angle_alpha   90.00
_cell.angle_beta   90.00
_cell.angle_gamma   90.00
#
_symmetry.space_group_name_H-M   'P 1'
#
loop_
_entity.id
_entity.type
_entity.pdbx_description
1 polymer ?
#
loop_
_entity_poly.entity_id
_entity_poly.type
_entity_poly.pdbx_seq_one_letter_code
_entity_poly.pdbx_strand_id
1 'polypeptide(L)'
;MRDSVKEFVSDVIETVPLKEPIYEFGSYLVPEQIELANLRSLFPGKEYIGCDMRGGPGVDRILNLHNIDLPPATAGTVLCLDTLEHVEYPRKAMEEIHRILKPGGIVIISSVMNYPIHDFPFDYWRFTPEA
;
A
#
# COMPACT_ATOMS: atom_id res chain seq x y z
N MET A 1 -8.72 4.66 6.47
CA MET A 1 -7.39 5.32 6.59
C MET A 1 -7.46 6.42 7.65
N ARG A 2 -6.40 6.59 8.46
CA ARG A 2 -6.33 7.67 9.46
C ARG A 2 -5.86 8.98 8.81
N ASP A 3 -6.35 10.14 9.28
CA ASP A 3 -5.97 11.46 8.72
C ASP A 3 -4.46 11.69 8.70
N SER A 4 -3.76 11.30 9.79
CA SER A 4 -2.29 11.36 9.87
C SER A 4 -1.55 10.62 8.74
N VAL A 5 -2.13 9.53 8.21
CA VAL A 5 -1.54 8.78 7.08
C VAL A 5 -1.75 9.54 5.78
N LYS A 6 -2.92 10.17 5.61
CA LYS A 6 -3.22 11.00 4.43
C LYS A 6 -2.36 12.27 4.40
N GLU A 7 -2.15 12.91 5.55
CA GLU A 7 -1.23 14.04 5.70
C GLU A 7 0.20 13.61 5.37
N PHE A 8 0.68 12.50 5.95
CA PHE A 8 2.00 11.93 5.64
C PHE A 8 2.19 11.68 4.13
N VAL A 9 1.22 11.06 3.46
CA VAL A 9 1.28 10.82 2.01
C VAL A 9 1.35 12.14 1.24
N SER A 10 0.56 13.14 1.65
CA SER A 10 0.58 14.47 1.01
C SER A 10 1.96 15.13 1.12
N ASP A 11 2.58 15.11 2.31
CA ASP A 11 3.92 15.64 2.54
C ASP A 11 4.98 14.91 1.68
N VAL A 12 4.87 13.58 1.56
CA VAL A 12 5.78 12.78 0.75
C VAL A 12 5.65 13.10 -0.74
N ILE A 13 4.43 13.27 -1.25
CA ILE A 13 4.19 13.62 -2.66
C ILE A 13 4.86 14.96 -3.03
N GLU A 14 4.87 15.93 -2.10
CA GLU A 14 5.49 17.24 -2.33
C GLU A 14 7.02 17.22 -2.23
N THR A 15 7.58 16.33 -1.42
CA THR A 15 9.01 16.36 -1.06
C THR A 15 9.85 15.30 -1.77
N VAL A 16 9.23 14.23 -2.25
CA VAL A 16 9.93 13.07 -2.80
C VAL A 16 9.68 12.97 -4.32
N PRO A 17 10.73 12.79 -5.15
CA PRO A 17 10.57 12.66 -6.59
C PRO A 17 9.99 11.29 -6.97
N LEU A 18 8.67 11.15 -6.88
CA LEU A 18 7.96 9.92 -7.17
C LEU A 18 8.15 9.48 -8.62
N LYS A 19 8.25 8.16 -8.82
CA LYS A 19 8.42 7.53 -10.13
C LYS A 19 7.17 6.76 -10.53
N GLU A 20 6.86 6.77 -11.81
CA GLU A 20 5.71 6.06 -12.39
C GLU A 20 6.13 4.70 -13.01
N PRO A 21 5.20 3.74 -13.09
CA PRO A 21 3.85 3.75 -12.52
C PRO A 21 3.83 3.65 -10.98
N ILE A 22 2.77 4.16 -10.36
CA ILE A 22 2.48 4.04 -8.93
C ILE A 22 1.56 2.84 -8.71
N TYR A 23 1.94 1.95 -7.80
CA TYR A 23 1.12 0.82 -7.38
C TYR A 23 0.71 0.99 -5.91
N GLU A 24 -0.59 0.98 -5.61
CA GLU A 24 -1.10 0.94 -4.24
C GLU A 24 -1.53 -0.48 -3.89
N PHE A 25 -0.94 -1.08 -2.86
CA PHE A 25 -1.41 -2.36 -2.32
C PHE A 25 -2.30 -2.12 -1.10
N GLY A 26 -3.42 -2.85 -1.05
CA GLY A 26 -4.49 -2.62 -0.07
C GLY A 26 -5.49 -1.57 -0.53
N SER A 27 -5.69 -1.43 -1.85
CA SER A 27 -6.50 -0.34 -2.44
C SER A 27 -8.01 -0.58 -2.39
N TYR A 28 -8.46 -1.70 -1.82
CA TYR A 28 -9.90 -1.98 -1.71
C TYR A 28 -10.58 -0.88 -0.89
N LEU A 29 -11.53 -0.18 -1.50
CA LEU A 29 -12.30 0.87 -0.85
C LEU A 29 -13.54 0.26 -0.19
N VAL A 30 -13.51 0.22 1.14
CA VAL A 30 -14.68 -0.10 1.96
C VAL A 30 -15.74 1.01 1.74
N PRO A 31 -17.00 0.68 1.39
CA PRO A 31 -18.01 1.66 0.99
C PRO A 31 -18.17 2.85 1.95
N GLU A 32 -18.10 2.60 3.26
CA GLU A 32 -18.26 3.61 4.31
C GLU A 32 -17.01 4.51 4.48
N GLN A 33 -15.90 4.17 3.83
CA GLN A 33 -14.60 4.83 4.00
C GLN A 33 -14.03 5.41 2.69
N ILE A 34 -14.78 5.37 1.58
CA ILE A 34 -14.31 5.78 0.25
C ILE A 34 -13.64 7.17 0.28
N GLU A 35 -14.30 8.19 0.84
CA GLU A 35 -13.79 9.56 0.86
C GLU A 35 -12.47 9.72 1.64
N LEU A 36 -12.29 8.90 2.67
CA LEU A 36 -11.09 8.93 3.51
C LEU A 36 -9.95 8.11 2.91
N ALA A 37 -10.26 6.95 2.32
CA ALA A 37 -9.28 5.97 1.86
C ALA A 37 -8.87 6.15 0.39
N ASN A 38 -9.62 6.93 -0.42
CA ASN A 38 -9.29 7.11 -1.82
C ASN A 38 -8.11 8.07 -2.05
N LEU A 39 -6.91 7.50 -2.11
CA LEU A 39 -5.66 8.22 -2.32
C LEU A 39 -5.42 8.64 -3.77
N ARG A 40 -6.12 8.05 -4.75
CA ARG A 40 -5.91 8.34 -6.18
C ARG A 40 -6.00 9.83 -6.50
N SER A 41 -6.86 10.55 -5.81
CA SER A 41 -7.03 12.00 -5.95
C SER A 41 -5.78 12.82 -5.65
N LEU A 42 -4.84 12.29 -4.84
CA LEU A 42 -3.57 12.92 -4.50
C LEU A 42 -2.52 12.80 -5.61
N PHE A 43 -2.76 11.97 -6.63
CA PHE A 43 -1.82 11.71 -7.72
C PHE A 43 -2.38 12.12 -9.10
N PRO A 44 -2.79 13.39 -9.29
CA PRO A 44 -3.41 13.83 -10.53
C PRO A 44 -2.46 13.67 -11.72
N GLY A 45 -2.96 13.08 -12.81
CA GLY A 45 -2.20 12.88 -14.05
C GLY A 45 -1.10 11.83 -13.99
N LYS A 46 -1.01 11.06 -12.90
CA LYS A 46 -0.06 9.95 -12.75
C LYS A 46 -0.68 8.62 -13.16
N GLU A 47 0.14 7.72 -13.68
CA GLU A 47 -0.25 6.31 -13.86
C GLU A 47 -0.36 5.63 -12.48
N TYR A 48 -1.58 5.54 -11.96
CA TYR A 48 -1.90 5.00 -10.63
C TYR A 48 -2.71 3.71 -10.76
N ILE A 49 -2.19 2.61 -10.18
CA ILE A 49 -2.81 1.30 -10.21
C ILE A 49 -3.12 0.84 -8.78
N GLY A 50 -4.39 0.74 -8.45
CA GLY A 50 -4.87 0.15 -7.20
C GLY A 50 -4.83 -1.38 -7.27
N CYS A 51 -4.25 -2.00 -6.25
CA CYS A 51 -4.05 -3.43 -6.15
C CYS A 51 -4.53 -3.98 -4.81
N ASP A 52 -5.14 -5.15 -4.85
CA ASP A 52 -5.55 -5.89 -3.66
C ASP A 52 -5.57 -7.39 -3.96
N MET A 53 -5.54 -8.24 -2.91
CA MET A 53 -5.67 -9.68 -3.09
C MET A 53 -7.10 -10.11 -3.49
N ARG A 54 -8.06 -9.19 -3.41
CA ARG A 54 -9.49 -9.39 -3.77
C ARG A 54 -9.93 -8.30 -4.75
N GLY A 55 -10.89 -8.60 -5.61
CA GLY A 55 -11.51 -7.58 -6.49
C GLY A 55 -12.52 -6.71 -5.75
N GLY A 56 -12.70 -5.46 -6.20
CA GLY A 56 -13.72 -4.56 -5.66
C GLY A 56 -13.50 -3.08 -5.98
N PRO A 57 -14.25 -2.17 -5.34
CA PRO A 57 -14.07 -0.74 -5.52
C PRO A 57 -12.62 -0.31 -5.23
N GLY A 58 -12.04 0.51 -6.10
CA GLY A 58 -10.65 0.98 -5.96
C GLY A 58 -9.57 -0.01 -6.42
N VAL A 59 -9.92 -1.25 -6.80
CA VAL A 59 -8.98 -2.27 -7.25
C VAL A 59 -8.96 -2.36 -8.77
N ASP A 60 -7.85 -1.96 -9.40
CA ASP A 60 -7.63 -2.08 -10.84
C ASP A 60 -7.05 -3.45 -11.20
N ARG A 61 -6.22 -4.03 -10.32
CA ARG A 61 -5.58 -5.34 -10.50
C ARG A 61 -5.65 -6.18 -9.23
N ILE A 62 -6.00 -7.45 -9.39
CA ILE A 62 -5.97 -8.41 -8.29
C ILE A 62 -4.53 -8.96 -8.19
N LEU A 63 -3.78 -8.51 -7.19
CA LEU A 63 -2.39 -8.91 -6.94
C LEU A 63 -2.20 -9.25 -5.45
N ASN A 64 -1.61 -10.42 -5.19
CA ASN A 64 -1.30 -10.85 -3.83
C ASN A 64 0.12 -10.40 -3.44
N LEU A 65 0.25 -9.68 -2.34
CA LEU A 65 1.55 -9.23 -1.82
C LEU A 65 2.54 -10.37 -1.56
N HIS A 66 2.09 -11.58 -1.23
CA HIS A 66 2.97 -12.74 -1.05
C HIS A 66 3.52 -13.33 -2.35
N ASN A 67 2.97 -12.95 -3.51
CA ASN A 67 3.40 -13.39 -4.84
C ASN A 67 2.80 -12.44 -5.88
N ILE A 68 3.46 -11.32 -6.10
CA ILE A 68 2.97 -10.25 -6.97
C ILE A 68 3.18 -10.68 -8.41
N ASP A 69 2.09 -10.89 -9.16
CA ASP A 69 2.12 -11.26 -10.58
C ASP A 69 2.48 -10.07 -11.48
N LEU A 70 3.69 -9.55 -11.27
CA LEU A 70 4.33 -8.50 -12.06
C LEU A 70 5.81 -8.86 -12.28
N PRO A 71 6.39 -8.52 -13.43
CA PRO A 71 7.83 -8.64 -13.65
C PRO A 71 8.66 -7.81 -12.65
N PRO A 72 9.93 -8.19 -12.40
CA PRO A 72 10.82 -7.35 -11.62
C PRO A 72 11.02 -5.98 -12.28
N ALA A 73 11.36 -4.96 -11.48
CA ALA A 73 11.61 -3.59 -11.96
C ALA A 73 10.46 -2.97 -12.80
N THR A 74 9.22 -3.22 -12.40
CA THR A 74 8.00 -2.70 -13.03
C THR A 74 7.47 -1.43 -12.36
N ALA A 75 7.47 -1.38 -11.02
CA ALA A 75 6.90 -0.28 -10.25
C ALA A 75 7.90 0.87 -10.09
N GLY A 76 7.46 2.10 -10.38
CA GLY A 76 8.23 3.29 -10.03
C GLY A 76 8.11 3.63 -8.55
N THR A 77 6.87 3.61 -8.05
CA THR A 77 6.55 3.86 -6.64
C THR A 77 5.55 2.81 -6.16
N VAL A 78 5.70 2.35 -4.93
CA VAL A 78 4.74 1.47 -4.26
C VAL A 78 4.21 2.15 -3.00
N LEU A 79 2.89 2.19 -2.84
CA LEU A 79 2.20 2.55 -1.61
C LEU A 79 1.76 1.28 -0.91
N CYS A 80 2.07 1.15 0.38
CA CYS A 80 1.57 0.07 1.23
C CYS A 80 1.22 0.66 2.59
N LEU A 81 -0.01 1.15 2.72
CA LEU A 81 -0.43 2.03 3.81
C LEU A 81 -1.49 1.32 4.64
N ASP A 82 -1.22 1.13 5.93
CA ASP A 82 -2.10 0.43 6.88
C ASP A 82 -2.57 -0.94 6.35
N THR A 83 -1.65 -1.62 5.67
CA THR A 83 -1.90 -2.90 4.98
C THR A 83 -1.03 -4.02 5.53
N LEU A 84 0.25 -3.74 5.82
CA LEU A 84 1.21 -4.77 6.23
C LEU A 84 0.83 -5.49 7.53
N GLU A 85 0.08 -4.84 8.42
CA GLU A 85 -0.45 -5.45 9.65
C GLU A 85 -1.39 -6.63 9.37
N HIS A 86 -2.08 -6.61 8.22
CA HIS A 86 -3.04 -7.61 7.77
C HIS A 86 -2.41 -8.69 6.90
N VAL A 87 -1.10 -8.59 6.64
CA VAL A 87 -0.36 -9.51 5.77
C VAL A 87 0.32 -10.59 6.60
N GLU A 88 -0.10 -11.86 6.44
CA GLU A 88 0.41 -12.99 7.24
C GLU A 88 1.95 -13.13 7.20
N TYR A 89 2.56 -12.99 6.02
CA TYR A 89 4.02 -13.04 5.81
C TYR A 89 4.58 -11.69 5.32
N PRO A 90 4.79 -10.69 6.20
CA PRO A 90 5.14 -9.33 5.79
C PRO A 90 6.54 -9.24 5.20
N ARG A 91 7.50 -10.05 5.68
CA ARG A 91 8.85 -10.11 5.09
C ARG A 91 8.83 -10.53 3.62
N LYS A 92 8.04 -11.57 3.31
CA LYS A 92 7.83 -12.03 1.93
C LYS A 92 7.17 -10.95 1.06
N ALA A 93 6.18 -10.25 1.63
CA ALA A 93 5.56 -9.12 0.94
C ALA A 93 6.56 -8.00 0.62
N MET A 94 7.43 -7.66 1.56
CA MET A 94 8.48 -6.66 1.34
C MET A 94 9.53 -7.11 0.32
N GLU A 95 9.89 -8.40 0.30
CA GLU A 95 10.76 -8.97 -0.73
C GLU A 95 10.14 -8.85 -2.14
N GLU A 96 8.83 -9.13 -2.27
CA GLU A 96 8.09 -8.99 -3.51
C GLU A 96 7.96 -7.52 -3.95
N ILE A 97 7.65 -6.61 -3.03
CA ILE A 97 7.64 -5.16 -3.29
C ILE A 97 9.01 -4.72 -3.79
N HIS A 98 10.08 -5.12 -3.11
CA HIS A 98 11.45 -4.79 -3.52
C HIS A 98 11.78 -5.36 -4.91
N ARG A 99 11.38 -6.61 -5.20
CA ARG A 99 11.60 -7.24 -6.50
C ARG A 99 10.95 -6.45 -7.64
N ILE A 100 9.71 -5.97 -7.45
CA ILE A 100 8.99 -5.25 -8.50
C ILE A 100 9.43 -3.79 -8.63
N LEU A 101 10.09 -3.21 -7.64
CA LEU A 101 10.56 -1.81 -7.72
C LEU A 101 11.66 -1.65 -8.78
N LYS A 102 11.52 -0.62 -9.60
CA LYS A 102 12.58 -0.15 -10.50
C LYS A 102 13.82 0.28 -9.69
N PRO A 103 15.03 0.28 -10.28
CA PRO A 103 16.19 0.90 -9.66
C PRO A 103 15.92 2.36 -9.24
N GLY A 104 16.16 2.65 -7.96
CA GLY A 104 15.83 3.93 -7.34
C GLY A 104 14.34 4.24 -7.27
N GLY A 105 13.48 3.23 -7.39
CA GLY A 105 12.06 3.31 -7.06
C GLY A 105 11.84 3.48 -5.57
N ILE A 106 10.63 3.87 -5.21
CA ILE A 106 10.32 4.35 -3.86
C ILE A 106 9.18 3.50 -3.28
N VAL A 107 9.30 3.14 -2.01
CA VAL A 107 8.19 2.56 -1.25
C VAL A 107 7.79 3.53 -0.15
N ILE A 108 6.48 3.76 -0.02
CA ILE A 108 5.88 4.58 1.03
C ILE A 108 5.03 3.64 1.88
N ILE A 109 5.35 3.57 3.17
CA ILE A 109 4.78 2.57 4.08
C ILE A 109 4.22 3.24 5.32
N SER A 110 3.04 2.79 5.74
CA SER A 110 2.52 2.99 7.08
C SER A 110 1.97 1.67 7.62
N SER A 111 1.91 1.55 8.94
CA SER A 111 1.24 0.44 9.61
C SER A 111 0.80 0.90 11.00
N VAL A 112 0.22 0.00 11.79
CA VAL A 112 -0.29 0.27 13.13
C VAL A 112 0.63 -0.29 14.22
N MET A 113 0.76 0.48 15.30
CA MET A 113 1.40 0.04 16.55
C MET A 113 0.39 0.09 17.71
N ASN A 114 -0.11 1.29 18.03
CA ASN A 114 -1.14 1.49 19.06
C ASN A 114 -2.51 1.74 18.41
N TYR A 115 -3.15 0.68 17.94
CA TYR A 115 -4.48 0.75 17.30
C TYR A 115 -5.32 -0.47 17.69
N PRO A 116 -6.64 -0.33 17.89
CA PRO A 116 -7.52 -1.48 18.16
C PRO A 116 -7.44 -2.54 17.06
N ILE A 117 -7.80 -3.77 17.41
CA ILE A 117 -8.03 -4.82 16.40
C ILE A 117 -9.15 -4.35 15.48
N HIS A 118 -8.90 -4.38 14.16
CA HIS A 118 -9.79 -3.73 13.20
C HIS A 118 -10.03 -4.50 11.90
N ASP A 119 -9.54 -5.73 11.80
CA ASP A 119 -10.05 -6.74 10.86
C ASP A 119 -10.23 -8.08 11.60
N PHE A 120 -11.31 -8.80 11.30
CA PHE A 120 -11.65 -10.07 11.94
C PHE A 120 -12.06 -11.09 10.87
N PRO A 121 -11.47 -12.31 10.85
CA PRO A 121 -10.71 -12.92 11.95
C PRO A 121 -9.21 -12.59 12.02
N PHE A 122 -8.63 -11.87 11.06
CA PHE A 122 -7.17 -11.77 10.96
C PHE A 122 -6.66 -10.32 10.93
N ASP A 123 -5.87 -9.98 11.94
CA ASP A 123 -5.14 -8.73 12.12
C ASP A 123 -3.82 -9.12 12.82
N TYR A 124 -2.77 -9.38 12.03
CA TYR A 124 -1.65 -10.24 12.42
C TYR A 124 -0.55 -9.52 13.20
N TRP A 125 -0.20 -8.29 12.81
CA TRP A 125 1.06 -7.69 13.24
C TRP A 125 0.92 -6.35 13.94
N ARG A 126 1.70 -6.19 15.00
CA ARG A 126 2.18 -4.90 15.51
C ARG A 126 3.69 -5.02 15.50
N PHE A 127 4.36 -4.21 14.66
CA PHE A 127 5.79 -4.32 14.45
C PHE A 127 6.55 -3.82 15.68
N THR A 128 6.99 -4.78 16.50
CA THR A 128 7.80 -4.57 17.71
C THR A 128 9.25 -4.97 17.44
N PRO A 129 10.23 -4.48 18.22
CA PRO A 129 11.65 -4.78 17.98
C PRO A 129 12.01 -6.27 17.94
N GLU A 130 11.25 -7.13 18.62
CA GLU A 130 11.49 -8.57 18.71
C GLU A 130 10.85 -9.39 17.58
N ALA A 131 10.03 -8.78 16.73
CA ALA A 131 9.29 -9.44 15.63
C ALA A 131 10.02 -9.41 14.27
#